data_AF-A0A2E3Z955-F1
#
_entry.id   AF-A0A2E3Z955-F1
#
_cell.length_a   1.000
_cell.length_b   1.000
_cell.length_c   1.000
_cell.angle_alpha   90.00
_cell.angle_beta   90.00
_cell.angle_gamma   90.00
#
_symmetry.space_group_name_H-M   'P 1'
#
loop_
_entity.id
_entity.type
_entity.pdbx_description
1 polymer ?
#
loop_
_entity_poly.entity_id
_entity_poly.type
_entity_poly.pdbx_seq_one_letter_code
_entity_poly.pdbx_strand_id
1 'polypeptide(L)' 'MRPWDLDTSAAHLRDAMDELQTAWQLTSETWQDEVSHAFCENHLEPIGPALKLTLDAVGRMQQMLNKMQRECES' A
#
# COMPACT_ATOMS: atom_id res chain seq x y z
N MET A 1 12.37 7.59 15.18
CA MET A 1 12.02 6.47 14.27
C MET A 1 13.31 5.83 13.79
N ARG A 2 13.41 4.49 13.81
CA ARG A 2 14.57 3.82 13.21
C ARG A 2 14.45 3.96 11.68
N PRO A 3 15.53 4.25 10.93
CA PRO A 3 15.45 4.45 9.48
C PRO A 3 14.97 3.23 8.67
N TRP A 4 14.83 2.07 9.31
CA TRP A 4 14.41 0.79 8.73
C TRP A 4 13.05 0.32 9.28
N ASP A 5 12.23 1.22 9.81
CA ASP A 5 10.89 0.89 10.32
C ASP A 5 9.91 0.63 9.16
N LEU A 6 10.05 -0.56 8.59
CA LEU A 6 9.30 -1.05 7.46
C LEU A 6 7.86 -1.39 7.83
N ASP A 7 7.61 -1.78 9.08
CA ASP A 7 6.25 -2.08 9.58
C ASP A 7 5.40 -0.82 9.65
N THR A 8 5.95 0.28 10.20
CA THR A 8 5.26 1.57 10.25
C THR A 8 5.00 2.10 8.85
N SER A 9 5.99 2.01 7.96
CA SER A 9 5.85 2.45 6.56
C SER A 9 4.78 1.64 5.81
N ALA A 10 4.72 0.31 6.03
CA ALA A 10 3.70 -0.56 5.47
C ALA A 10 2.30 -0.26 6.02
N ALA A 11 2.18 0.12 7.28
CA ALA A 11 0.90 0.54 7.87
C ALA A 11 0.38 1.80 7.19
N HIS A 12 1.21 2.84 7.05
CA HIS A 12 0.84 4.08 6.36
C HIS A 12 0.38 3.85 4.91
N LEU A 13 1.02 2.91 4.20
CA LEU A 13 0.59 2.58 2.84
C LEU A 13 -0.79 1.91 2.79
N ARG A 14 -1.15 1.12 3.80
CA ARG A 14 -2.50 0.52 3.89
C ARG A 14 -3.52 1.60 4.23
N ASP A 15 -3.24 2.44 5.22
CA ASP A 15 -4.13 3.52 5.65
C ASP A 15 -4.43 4.47 4.48
N ALA A 16 -3.40 4.86 3.71
CA ALA A 16 -3.57 5.72 2.53
C ALA A 16 -4.44 5.06 1.43
N MET A 17 -4.37 3.73 1.28
CA MET A 17 -5.22 3.01 0.32
C MET A 17 -6.67 2.98 0.79
N ASP A 18 -6.91 2.78 2.09
CA ASP A 18 -8.26 2.78 2.66
C ASP A 18 -8.89 4.20 2.56
N GLU A 19 -8.09 5.24 2.79
CA GLU A 19 -8.51 6.64 2.56
C GLU A 19 -8.85 6.90 1.10
N LEU A 20 -8.03 6.42 0.16
CA LEU A 20 -8.29 6.54 -1.28
C LEU A 20 -9.58 5.82 -1.69
N GLN A 21 -9.83 4.61 -1.18
CA GLN A 21 -11.06 3.87 -1.46
C GLN A 21 -12.29 4.59 -0.91
N THR A 22 -12.19 5.14 0.30
CA THR A 22 -13.27 5.91 0.92
C THR A 22 -13.57 7.17 0.12
N ALA A 23 -12.54 7.92 -0.27
CA ALA A 23 -12.68 9.12 -1.09
C ALA A 23 -13.27 8.80 -2.47
N TRP A 24 -12.86 7.68 -3.08
CA TRP A 24 -13.43 7.23 -4.35
C TRP A 24 -14.91 6.87 -4.22
N GLN A 25 -15.31 6.11 -3.18
CA GLN A 25 -16.71 5.78 -2.94
C GLN A 25 -17.58 7.05 -2.84
N LEU A 26 -17.19 8.02 -2.01
CA LEU A 26 -17.91 9.28 -1.86
C LEU A 26 -18.00 10.06 -3.17
N THR A 27 -16.90 10.11 -3.93
CA THR A 27 -16.86 10.84 -5.20
C THR A 27 -17.74 10.15 -6.26
N SER A 28 -17.72 8.82 -6.31
CA SER A 28 -18.49 8.01 -7.25
C SER A 28 -20.01 8.14 -7.05
N GLU A 29 -20.48 8.62 -5.89
CA GLU A 29 -21.90 8.93 -5.70
C GLU A 29 -22.38 10.06 -6.62
N THR A 30 -21.50 11.03 -6.91
CA THR A 30 -21.84 12.23 -7.68
C THR A 30 -21.19 12.29 -9.05
N TRP A 31 -20.07 11.57 -9.24
CA TRP A 31 -19.30 11.55 -10.48
C TRP A 31 -19.36 10.16 -11.14
N GLN A 32 -20.35 9.97 -12.00
CA GLN A 32 -20.68 8.67 -12.64
C GLN A 32 -20.64 8.72 -14.17
N ASP A 33 -19.84 9.62 -14.74
CA ASP A 33 -19.71 9.75 -16.20
C ASP A 33 -18.68 8.75 -16.78
N GLU A 34 -18.50 8.77 -18.08
CA GLU A 34 -17.51 7.93 -18.77
C GLU A 34 -16.07 8.27 -18.36
N VAL A 35 -15.81 9.51 -17.92
CA VAL A 35 -14.48 9.94 -17.47
C VAL A 35 -14.16 9.32 -16.11
N SER A 36 -15.13 9.26 -15.19
CA SER A 36 -14.94 8.63 -13.88
C SER A 36 -14.71 7.12 -14.00
N HIS A 37 -15.40 6.46 -14.93
CA HIS A 37 -15.14 5.05 -15.26
C HIS A 37 -13.72 4.85 -15.78
N ALA A 38 -13.32 5.62 -16.79
CA ALA A 38 -11.97 5.54 -17.34
C ALA A 38 -10.89 5.88 -16.29
N PHE A 39 -11.16 6.81 -15.37
CA PHE A 39 -10.25 7.14 -14.29
C PHE A 39 -10.08 5.96 -13.32
N CYS A 40 -11.17 5.31 -12.93
CA CYS A 40 -11.14 4.15 -12.06
C CYS A 40 -10.31 3.01 -12.67
N GLU A 41 -10.65 2.61 -13.89
CA GLU A 41 -10.00 1.50 -14.60
C GLU A 41 -8.50 1.77 -14.85
N ASN A 42 -8.14 2.97 -15.30
CA ASN A 42 -6.76 3.26 -15.71
C ASN A 42 -5.84 3.69 -14.56
N HIS A 43 -6.39 4.20 -13.46
CA HIS A 43 -5.59 4.76 -12.37
C HIS A 43 -5.83 4.13 -11.01
N LEU A 44 -7.08 3.84 -10.62
CA LEU A 44 -7.37 3.33 -9.28
C LEU A 44 -7.19 1.81 -9.19
N GLU A 45 -7.74 1.05 -10.13
CA GLU A 45 -7.64 -0.41 -10.14
C GLU A 45 -6.20 -0.93 -10.15
N PRO A 46 -5.24 -0.33 -10.90
CA PRO A 46 -3.85 -0.78 -10.90
C PRO A 46 -3.11 -0.61 -9.57
N ILE A 47 -3.55 0.32 -8.71
CA ILE A 47 -2.87 0.62 -7.44
C ILE A 47 -2.99 -0.55 -6.47
N GLY A 48 -4.15 -1.22 -6.40
CA GLY A 48 -4.39 -2.32 -5.47
C GLY A 48 -3.37 -3.47 -5.63
N PRO A 49 -3.21 -4.05 -6.82
CA PRO A 49 -2.19 -5.06 -7.10
C PRO A 49 -0.76 -4.56 -6.83
N ALA A 50 -0.43 -3.33 -7.23
CA ALA A 50 0.90 -2.75 -7.02
C ALA A 50 1.24 -2.58 -5.53
N LEU A 51 0.27 -2.10 -4.73
CA LEU A 51 0.41 -1.98 -3.29
C LEU A 51 0.60 -3.35 -2.64
N LYS A 52 -0.17 -4.35 -3.04
CA LYS A 52 -0.02 -5.72 -2.53
C LYS A 52 1.39 -6.26 -2.77
N LEU A 53 1.90 -6.15 -3.99
CA LEU A 53 3.26 -6.58 -4.34
C LEU A 53 4.32 -5.85 -3.49
N THR A 54 4.10 -4.56 -3.24
CA THR A 54 4.97 -3.73 -2.42
C THR A 54 4.98 -4.21 -0.97
N LEU A 55 3.81 -4.40 -0.36
CA LEU A 55 3.69 -4.88 1.02
C LEU A 55 4.29 -6.29 1.20
N ASP A 56 4.11 -7.17 0.21
CA ASP A 56 4.73 -8.50 0.22
C ASP A 56 6.26 -8.42 0.17
N ALA A 57 6.82 -7.50 -0.63
CA ALA A 57 8.26 -7.27 -0.69
C ALA A 57 8.80 -6.71 0.63
N VAL A 58 8.09 -5.74 1.21
CA VAL A 58 8.42 -5.17 2.53
C VAL A 58 8.43 -6.24 3.62
N GLY A 59 7.43 -7.12 3.64
CA GLY A 59 7.37 -8.23 4.59
C GLY A 59 8.56 -9.20 4.46
N ARG A 60 8.97 -9.53 3.22
CA ARG A 60 10.18 -10.36 2.98
C ARG A 60 11.45 -9.66 3.45
N MET A 61 11.58 -8.36 3.20
CA MET A 61 12.73 -7.57 3.67
C MET A 61 12.81 -7.56 5.20
N GLN A 62 11.69 -7.37 5.89
CA GLN A 62 11.65 -7.40 7.35
C GLN A 62 12.09 -8.76 7.91
N GLN A 63 11.65 -9.86 7.30
CA GLN A 63 12.10 -11.21 7.70
C GLN A 63 13.61 -11.39 7.53
N MET A 64 14.17 -10.90 6.43
CA MET A 64 15.62 -10.97 6.17
C MET A 64 16.42 -10.16 7.18
N LEU A 65 16.00 -8.92 7.47
CA LEU A 65 16.65 -8.06 8.46
C LEU A 65 16.59 -8.67 9.86
N ASN A 66 15.44 -9.20 10.27
CA ASN A 66 15.28 -9.89 11.55
C ASN A 66 16.19 -11.12 11.66
N LYS A 67 16.38 -11.86 10.57
CA LYS A 67 17.28 -13.01 10.53
C LYS A 67 18.75 -12.57 10.68
N MET A 68 19.19 -11.58 9.91
CA MET A 68 20.55 -11.03 9.99
C MET A 68 20.86 -10.49 11.39
N GLN A 69 19.92 -9.77 12.00
CA GLN A 69 20.10 -9.25 13.36
C GLN A 69 20.36 -10.38 14.37
N ARG A 70 19.58 -11.47 14.30
CA ARG A 70 19.77 -12.64 15.18
C ARG A 70 21.12 -13.33 14.95
N GLU A 71 21.58 -13.41 13.71
CA GLU A 71 22.88 -13.99 13.35
C GLU A 71 24.06 -13.12 13.81
N CYS A 72 23.88 -11.80 13.93
CA CYS A 72 24.91 -10.90 14.47
C CYS A 72 24.91 -10.81 16.01
N GLU A 73 23.79 -11.14 16.66
CA GLU A 73 23.67 -11.18 18.13
C GLU A 73 24.16 -12.52 18.74
N SER A 74 24.44 -13.53 17.92
CA SER A 74 25.01 -14.84 18.30
C SER A 74 26.52 -14.89 18.16
#